data_AF-A0A034W8Y0-F1
#
_entry.id   AF-A0A034W8Y0-F1
#
_cell.length_a   1.000
_cell.length_b   1.000
_cell.length_c   1.000
_cell.angle_alpha   90.00
_cell.angle_beta   90.00
_cell.angle_gamma   90.00
#
_symmetry.space_group_name_H-M   'P 1'
#
loop_
_entity.id
_entity.type
_entity.pdbx_description
1 polymer ?
#
loop_
_entity_poly.entity_id
_entity_poly.type
_entity_poly.pdbx_seq_one_letter_code
_entity_poly.pdbx_strand_id
1 'polypeptide(L)'
;MWSIANEPRSGNSQADKYFKILSNYTKSLDPTRPITAALNIEAKKDKLGQYLDIISFNRYNAWYQNAGQLDMITKHVVEEATLWHVMHNKTVIMTEYGADTYEGLHFLPAYIWSEDYQLSLLSKHFKAFDNLRSQKWFIGEFVWNFADFKTAQTYTRVGGNKKGVFTRQRQPKSAAHLLRQRYFGLAIELDQCEPPLELFNYVIHWQERPQFIRNYDDL
;
A
#
# COMPACT_ATOMS: atom_id res chain seq x y z
N MET A 1 1.99 -17.46 -3.65
CA MET A 1 3.21 -16.88 -3.04
C MET A 1 3.23 -17.21 -1.57
N TRP A 2 4.38 -17.50 -0.97
CA TRP A 2 4.55 -17.67 0.48
C TRP A 2 5.26 -16.45 1.06
N SER A 3 4.68 -15.82 2.09
CA SER A 3 5.38 -14.78 2.87
C SER A 3 6.05 -15.42 4.08
N ILE A 4 7.38 -15.48 4.09
CA ILE A 4 8.14 -16.22 5.11
C ILE A 4 8.40 -15.40 6.39
N ALA A 5 8.18 -14.08 6.34
CA ALA A 5 8.32 -13.18 7.48
C ALA A 5 7.58 -11.86 7.24
N ASN A 6 7.21 -11.19 8.33
CA ASN A 6 6.68 -9.83 8.33
C ASN A 6 7.55 -8.94 9.22
N GLU A 7 8.11 -7.88 8.63
CA GLU A 7 8.99 -6.89 9.26
C GLU A 7 10.11 -7.49 10.14
N PRO A 8 10.89 -8.47 9.63
CA PRO A 8 12.00 -9.02 10.39
C PRO A 8 13.09 -7.97 10.61
N ARG A 9 13.96 -8.20 11.60
CA ARG A 9 15.22 -7.44 11.77
C ARG A 9 16.27 -7.87 10.73
N SER A 10 15.96 -7.72 9.45
CA SER A 10 16.74 -8.21 8.32
C SER A 10 18.06 -7.47 8.08
N GLY A 11 18.30 -6.34 8.75
CA GLY A 11 19.60 -5.65 8.74
C GLY A 11 20.64 -6.22 9.69
N ASN A 12 20.27 -7.13 10.60
CA ASN A 12 21.20 -7.70 11.57
C ASN A 12 22.35 -8.47 10.91
N SER A 13 23.51 -8.56 11.57
CA SER A 13 24.67 -9.32 11.07
C SER A 13 24.33 -10.77 10.71
N GLN A 14 23.53 -11.42 11.56
CA GLN A 14 23.15 -12.83 11.43
C GLN A 14 21.99 -13.08 10.45
N ALA A 15 21.31 -12.03 9.98
CA ALA A 15 20.12 -12.16 9.16
C ALA A 15 20.39 -12.88 7.82
N ASP A 16 21.54 -12.61 7.20
CA ASP A 16 21.92 -13.23 5.92
C ASP A 16 21.91 -14.77 5.99
N LYS A 17 22.69 -15.36 6.90
CA LYS A 17 22.76 -16.82 7.08
C LYS A 17 21.40 -17.41 7.45
N TYR A 18 20.69 -16.77 8.37
CA TYR A 18 19.38 -17.24 8.83
C TYR A 18 18.37 -17.31 7.68
N PHE A 19 18.24 -16.21 6.92
CA PHE A 19 17.25 -16.11 5.86
C PHE A 19 17.62 -16.91 4.62
N LYS A 20 18.92 -17.10 4.32
CA LYS A 20 19.35 -18.04 3.28
C LYS A 20 18.84 -19.45 3.55
N ILE A 21 18.99 -19.94 4.78
CA ILE A 21 18.54 -21.28 5.20
C ILE A 21 17.01 -21.35 5.11
N LEU A 22 16.30 -20.37 5.68
CA LEU A 22 14.84 -20.34 5.69
C LEU A 22 14.23 -20.31 4.29
N SER A 23 14.75 -19.46 3.40
CA SER A 23 14.30 -19.34 2.01
C SER A 23 14.51 -20.64 1.24
N ASN A 24 15.70 -21.24 1.36
CA ASN A 24 16.01 -22.53 0.71
C ASN A 24 15.11 -23.65 1.22
N TYR A 25 14.88 -23.73 2.53
CA TYR A 25 14.02 -24.72 3.12
C TYR A 25 12.57 -24.57 2.65
N THR A 26 12.06 -23.33 2.60
CA THR A 26 10.71 -23.05 2.08
C THR A 26 10.56 -23.53 0.64
N LYS A 27 11.54 -23.26 -0.22
CA LYS A 27 11.54 -23.75 -1.61
C LYS A 27 11.68 -25.26 -1.74
N SER A 28 12.35 -25.94 -0.79
CA SER A 28 12.40 -27.41 -0.78
C SER A 28 11.05 -28.06 -0.42
N LEU A 29 10.20 -27.35 0.34
CA LEU A 29 8.86 -27.82 0.68
C LEU A 29 7.86 -27.57 -0.46
N ASP A 30 7.97 -26.41 -1.11
CA ASP A 30 7.15 -26.06 -2.28
C ASP A 30 7.98 -25.29 -3.32
N PRO A 31 8.48 -25.96 -4.38
CA PRO A 31 9.25 -25.30 -5.43
C PRO A 31 8.37 -24.58 -6.47
N THR A 32 7.04 -24.68 -6.37
CA THR A 32 6.11 -24.20 -7.42
C THR A 32 5.61 -22.76 -7.20
N ARG A 33 5.72 -22.24 -5.98
CA ARG A 33 5.21 -20.91 -5.62
C ARG A 33 6.36 -19.97 -5.27
N PRO A 34 6.29 -18.69 -5.69
CA PRO A 34 7.29 -17.70 -5.32
C PRO A 34 7.27 -17.44 -3.81
N ILE A 35 8.42 -17.07 -3.25
CA ILE A 35 8.54 -16.64 -1.86
C ILE A 35 8.78 -15.12 -1.75
N THR A 36 8.27 -14.52 -0.69
CA THR A 36 8.46 -13.11 -0.33
C THR A 36 8.59 -12.94 1.18
N ALA A 37 8.83 -11.73 1.65
CA ALA A 37 8.70 -11.29 3.03
C ALA A 37 8.39 -9.79 3.03
N ALA A 38 7.59 -9.31 3.98
CA ALA A 38 7.25 -7.90 4.08
C ALA A 38 8.41 -7.12 4.76
N LEU A 39 9.21 -6.39 3.99
CA LEU A 39 10.42 -5.72 4.45
C LEU A 39 10.12 -4.31 5.00
N ASN A 40 10.61 -3.98 6.19
CA ASN A 40 10.46 -2.66 6.82
C ASN A 40 11.79 -1.92 7.08
N ILE A 41 12.88 -2.34 6.44
CA ILE A 41 14.19 -1.68 6.54
C ILE A 41 14.61 -1.10 5.19
N GLU A 42 15.41 -0.04 5.21
CA GLU A 42 16.03 0.55 4.01
C GLU A 42 16.72 -0.52 3.15
N ALA A 43 16.49 -0.46 1.84
CA ALA A 43 16.95 -1.47 0.89
C ALA A 43 18.45 -1.82 1.04
N LYS A 44 19.31 -0.80 1.14
CA LYS A 44 20.77 -0.97 1.24
C LYS A 44 21.25 -1.64 2.53
N LYS A 45 20.42 -1.68 3.57
CA LYS A 45 20.75 -2.30 4.87
C LYS A 45 20.19 -3.71 4.97
N ASP A 46 19.27 -4.09 4.08
CA ASP A 46 18.61 -5.37 4.09
C ASP A 46 19.52 -6.51 3.60
N LYS A 47 19.33 -7.70 4.18
CA LYS A 47 20.06 -8.92 3.79
C LYS A 47 19.15 -10.06 3.34
N LEU A 48 17.84 -9.87 3.38
CA LEU A 48 16.83 -10.89 3.08
C LEU A 48 16.35 -10.81 1.62
N GLY A 49 16.18 -9.62 1.06
CA GLY A 49 15.61 -9.36 -0.26
C GLY A 49 16.32 -10.12 -1.40
N GLN A 50 17.63 -10.35 -1.28
CA GLN A 50 18.39 -11.16 -2.22
C GLN A 50 17.89 -12.61 -2.33
N TYR A 51 17.29 -13.16 -1.28
CA TYR A 51 16.79 -14.54 -1.22
C TYR A 51 15.32 -14.71 -1.58
N LEU A 52 14.60 -13.61 -1.84
CA LEU A 52 13.17 -13.63 -2.20
C LEU A 52 12.96 -13.77 -3.71
N ASP A 53 11.78 -14.19 -4.17
CA ASP A 53 11.42 -14.15 -5.61
C ASP A 53 10.74 -12.83 -5.97
N ILE A 54 9.94 -12.29 -5.05
CA ILE A 54 9.24 -11.00 -5.16
C ILE A 54 9.62 -10.15 -3.96
N ILE A 55 9.97 -8.88 -4.18
CA ILE A 55 10.27 -7.95 -3.10
C ILE A 55 8.95 -7.34 -2.60
N SER A 56 8.63 -7.57 -1.33
CA SER A 56 7.52 -6.90 -0.65
C SER A 56 8.06 -5.93 0.38
N PHE A 57 7.51 -4.72 0.47
CA PHE A 57 7.93 -3.75 1.49
C PHE A 57 6.77 -2.96 2.09
N ASN A 58 6.91 -2.61 3.35
CA ASN A 58 5.94 -1.84 4.14
C ASN A 58 6.51 -0.44 4.39
N ARG A 59 5.77 0.64 4.09
CA ARG A 59 6.18 2.00 4.47
C ARG A 59 4.99 2.85 4.88
N TYR A 60 5.29 3.81 5.74
CA TYR A 60 4.32 4.68 6.39
C TYR A 60 4.71 6.15 6.20
N ASN A 61 4.98 6.52 4.94
CA ASN A 61 5.33 7.88 4.53
C ASN A 61 4.22 8.87 4.92
N ALA A 62 4.64 10.02 5.47
CA ALA A 62 3.81 11.03 6.10
C ALA A 62 3.05 10.58 7.37
N TRP A 63 3.20 9.34 7.82
CA TRP A 63 2.64 8.87 9.09
C TRP A 63 3.73 8.74 10.16
N TYR A 64 4.55 7.69 10.11
CA TYR A 64 5.66 7.53 11.03
C TYR A 64 6.90 8.29 10.55
N GLN A 65 7.14 8.28 9.24
CA GLN A 65 8.18 9.08 8.62
C GLN A 65 7.59 10.41 8.14
N ASN A 66 8.26 11.52 8.44
CA ASN A 66 7.88 12.87 7.97
C ASN A 66 6.40 13.20 8.24
N ALA A 67 5.94 12.94 9.47
CA ALA A 67 4.54 13.06 9.87
C ALA A 67 3.88 14.35 9.35
N GLY A 68 2.76 14.22 8.62
CA GLY A 68 2.01 15.34 8.08
C GLY A 68 2.48 15.84 6.70
N GLN A 69 3.67 15.45 6.24
CA GLN A 69 4.26 15.91 4.98
C GLN A 69 3.79 15.08 3.77
N LEU A 70 2.51 15.27 3.39
CA LEU A 70 1.86 14.52 2.31
C LEU A 70 2.56 14.65 0.95
N ASP A 71 3.20 15.78 0.67
CA ASP A 71 3.85 16.03 -0.62
C ASP A 71 5.11 15.20 -0.86
N MET A 72 5.70 14.63 0.20
CA MET A 72 6.90 13.79 0.09
C MET A 72 6.58 12.33 -0.26
N ILE A 73 5.32 11.90 -0.07
CA ILE A 73 4.90 10.51 -0.25
C ILE A 73 5.26 9.99 -1.64
N THR A 74 4.82 10.69 -2.68
CA THR A 74 4.91 10.19 -4.05
C THR A 74 6.37 9.95 -4.45
N LYS A 75 7.22 10.94 -4.19
CA LYS A 75 8.67 10.85 -4.48
C LYS A 75 9.32 9.68 -3.75
N HIS A 76 9.12 9.57 -2.43
CA HIS A 76 9.78 8.54 -1.62
C HIS A 76 9.34 7.13 -1.98
N VAL A 77 8.05 6.91 -2.24
CA VAL A 77 7.54 5.60 -2.66
C VAL A 77 8.18 5.19 -4.00
N VAL A 78 8.24 6.12 -4.97
CA VAL A 78 8.85 5.86 -6.28
C VAL A 78 10.34 5.55 -6.15
N GLU A 79 11.09 6.38 -5.44
CA GLU A 79 12.54 6.21 -5.24
C GLU A 79 12.88 4.88 -4.56
N GLU A 80 12.14 4.52 -3.52
CA GLU A 80 12.40 3.30 -2.76
C GLU A 80 12.01 2.03 -3.53
N ALA A 81 10.85 2.01 -4.16
CA ALA A 81 10.44 0.87 -5.00
C ALA A 81 11.42 0.65 -6.17
N THR A 82 11.88 1.74 -6.78
CA THR A 82 12.88 1.69 -7.87
C THR A 82 14.21 1.17 -7.35
N LEU A 83 14.66 1.61 -6.18
CA LEU A 83 15.90 1.11 -5.57
C LEU A 83 15.82 -0.39 -5.30
N TRP A 84 14.71 -0.89 -4.74
CA TRP A 84 14.49 -2.32 -4.54
C TRP A 84 14.57 -3.11 -5.85
N HIS A 85 13.91 -2.62 -6.90
CA HIS A 85 13.94 -3.26 -8.22
C HIS A 85 15.36 -3.29 -8.79
N VAL A 86 16.06 -2.15 -8.82
CA VAL A 86 17.41 -2.04 -9.41
C VAL A 86 18.43 -2.92 -8.68
N MET A 87 18.38 -3.00 -7.35
CA MET A 87 19.34 -3.80 -6.58
C MET A 87 19.20 -5.30 -6.77
N HIS A 88 17.99 -5.80 -7.07
CA HIS A 88 17.71 -7.23 -7.09
C HIS A 88 17.23 -7.75 -8.44
N ASN A 89 16.87 -6.87 -9.37
CA ASN A 89 16.21 -7.19 -10.64
C ASN A 89 14.97 -8.08 -10.45
N LYS A 90 14.11 -7.71 -9.48
CA LYS A 90 12.90 -8.45 -9.09
C LYS A 90 11.67 -7.55 -9.14
N THR A 91 10.50 -8.16 -9.33
CA THR A 91 9.24 -7.44 -9.18
C THR A 91 9.04 -6.97 -7.74
N VAL A 92 8.31 -5.86 -7.59
CA VAL A 92 8.13 -5.17 -6.32
C VAL A 92 6.64 -4.99 -6.04
N ILE A 93 6.23 -5.20 -4.80
CA ILE A 93 4.88 -4.94 -4.29
C ILE A 93 4.98 -4.17 -2.97
N MET A 94 4.11 -3.18 -2.77
CA MET A 94 4.00 -2.51 -1.48
C MET A 94 2.89 -3.20 -0.66
N THR A 95 3.27 -3.89 0.41
CA THR A 95 2.36 -4.77 1.17
C THR A 95 1.66 -4.09 2.34
N GLU A 96 2.15 -2.94 2.78
CA GLU A 96 1.46 -2.09 3.75
C GLU A 96 1.74 -0.62 3.47
N TYR A 97 0.67 0.17 3.39
CA TYR A 97 0.67 1.64 3.44
C TYR A 97 -0.64 2.13 4.07
N GLY A 98 -0.60 3.24 4.81
CA GLY A 98 -1.78 3.81 5.47
C GLY A 98 -1.44 4.68 6.67
N ALA A 99 -2.46 5.26 7.31
CA ALA A 99 -2.33 6.11 8.49
C ALA A 99 -3.48 5.83 9.45
N ASP A 100 -3.27 6.02 10.76
CA ASP A 100 -4.37 5.84 11.70
C ASP A 100 -5.39 6.97 11.48
N THR A 101 -6.68 6.64 11.60
CA THR A 101 -7.78 7.54 11.30
C THR A 101 -8.93 7.29 12.25
N TYR A 102 -9.38 8.33 12.93
CA TYR A 102 -10.51 8.27 13.83
C TYR A 102 -11.79 8.50 13.03
N GLU A 103 -12.72 7.55 13.07
CA GLU A 103 -13.98 7.65 12.33
C GLU A 103 -14.77 8.92 12.70
N GLY A 104 -15.24 9.66 11.70
CA GLY A 104 -15.98 10.91 11.84
C GLY A 104 -15.15 12.16 12.17
N LEU A 105 -13.82 12.04 12.33
CA LEU A 105 -12.96 13.20 12.57
C LEU A 105 -12.62 13.89 11.25
N HIS A 106 -13.04 15.14 11.09
CA HIS A 106 -12.75 15.97 9.91
C HIS A 106 -12.04 17.28 10.29
N PHE A 107 -11.11 17.73 9.45
CA PHE A 107 -10.35 18.97 9.62
C PHE A 107 -10.00 19.62 8.28
N LEU A 108 -9.98 20.96 8.27
CA LEU A 108 -9.37 21.76 7.22
C LEU A 108 -8.37 22.76 7.86
N PRO A 109 -7.08 22.74 7.48
CA PRO A 109 -6.43 21.78 6.57
C PRO A 109 -6.46 20.35 7.10
N ALA A 110 -6.28 19.36 6.21
CA ALA A 110 -6.23 17.95 6.59
C ALA A 110 -5.17 17.71 7.67
N TYR A 111 -5.54 16.98 8.72
CA TYR A 111 -4.71 16.81 9.92
C TYR A 111 -4.56 15.32 10.25
N ILE A 112 -3.38 14.90 10.70
CA ILE A 112 -3.10 13.53 11.15
C ILE A 112 -4.24 13.03 12.04
N TRP A 113 -4.75 11.82 11.78
CA TRP A 113 -5.96 11.20 12.35
C TRP A 113 -7.31 11.56 11.71
N SER A 114 -7.42 12.64 10.94
CA SER A 114 -8.67 12.98 10.25
C SER A 114 -8.91 12.08 9.03
N GLU A 115 -10.18 11.88 8.67
CA GLU A 115 -10.54 11.16 7.45
C GLU A 115 -10.01 11.88 6.20
N ASP A 116 -10.02 13.22 6.19
CA ASP A 116 -9.49 14.03 5.08
C ASP A 116 -7.98 13.79 4.88
N TYR A 117 -7.25 13.57 5.98
CA TYR A 117 -5.85 13.21 5.94
C TYR A 117 -5.64 11.81 5.37
N GLN A 118 -6.46 10.83 5.77
CA GLN A 118 -6.42 9.47 5.23
C GLN A 118 -6.65 9.48 3.71
N LEU A 119 -7.66 10.22 3.24
CA LEU A 119 -7.96 10.38 1.81
C LEU A 119 -6.78 10.99 1.05
N SER A 120 -6.22 12.09 1.57
CA SER A 120 -5.11 12.79 0.93
C SER A 120 -3.84 11.94 0.89
N LEU A 121 -3.55 11.21 1.97
CA LEU A 121 -2.43 10.28 2.05
C LEU A 121 -2.57 9.14 1.04
N LEU A 122 -3.73 8.48 0.97
CA LEU A 122 -3.98 7.41 0.02
C LEU A 122 -3.86 7.92 -1.42
N SER A 123 -4.46 9.08 -1.73
CA SER A 123 -4.37 9.71 -3.05
C SER A 123 -2.92 9.98 -3.49
N LYS A 124 -2.03 10.40 -2.58
CA LYS A 124 -0.60 10.59 -2.91
C LYS A 124 0.13 9.28 -3.16
N HIS A 125 -0.22 8.21 -2.45
CA HIS A 125 0.31 6.86 -2.71
C HIS A 125 -0.16 6.34 -4.08
N PHE A 126 -1.44 6.53 -4.42
CA PHE A 126 -2.01 6.14 -5.70
C PHE A 126 -1.24 6.70 -6.90
N LYS A 127 -0.90 8.00 -6.85
CA LYS A 127 -0.06 8.64 -7.87
C LYS A 127 1.30 7.97 -8.03
N ALA A 128 1.92 7.54 -6.92
CA ALA A 128 3.19 6.80 -6.99
C ALA A 128 3.00 5.42 -7.60
N PHE A 129 1.95 4.70 -7.20
CA PHE A 129 1.68 3.36 -7.71
C PHE A 129 1.35 3.36 -9.20
N ASP A 130 0.63 4.35 -9.69
CA ASP A 130 0.28 4.46 -11.12
C ASP A 130 1.54 4.78 -11.95
N ASN A 131 2.41 5.66 -11.45
CA ASN A 131 3.74 5.89 -12.04
C ASN A 131 4.59 4.61 -12.06
N LEU A 132 4.66 3.88 -10.94
CA LEU A 132 5.45 2.66 -10.83
C LEU A 132 4.90 1.52 -11.70
N ARG A 133 3.57 1.38 -11.79
CA ARG A 133 2.90 0.34 -12.58
C ARG A 133 3.18 0.49 -14.07
N SER A 134 3.31 1.72 -14.58
CA SER A 134 3.68 1.95 -15.99
C SER A 134 5.06 1.38 -16.35
N GLN A 135 5.91 1.16 -15.34
CA GLN A 135 7.21 0.51 -15.50
C GLN A 135 7.15 -1.04 -15.56
N LYS A 136 5.97 -1.64 -15.39
CA LYS A 136 5.66 -3.09 -15.51
C LYS A 136 6.28 -4.03 -14.45
N TRP A 137 7.26 -3.58 -13.67
CA TRP A 137 7.88 -4.38 -12.60
C TRP A 137 7.26 -4.16 -11.22
N PHE A 138 6.43 -3.13 -11.04
CA PHE A 138 5.64 -2.92 -9.83
C PHE A 138 4.26 -3.55 -9.97
N ILE A 139 3.95 -4.51 -9.10
CA ILE A 139 2.86 -5.47 -9.34
C ILE A 139 1.69 -5.39 -8.36
N GLY A 140 1.71 -4.48 -7.38
CA GLY A 140 0.58 -4.37 -6.47
C GLY A 140 0.73 -3.42 -5.31
N GLU A 141 -0.39 -3.25 -4.61
CA GLU A 141 -0.58 -2.36 -3.48
C GLU A 141 -1.55 -2.99 -2.48
N PHE A 142 -1.15 -3.16 -1.22
CA PHE A 142 -2.04 -3.61 -0.15
C PHE A 142 -2.16 -2.53 0.91
N VAL A 143 -3.36 -1.96 1.00
CA VAL A 143 -3.69 -0.97 2.03
C VAL A 143 -3.66 -1.64 3.41
N TRP A 144 -3.00 -0.97 4.36
CA TRP A 144 -3.02 -1.37 5.76
C TRP A 144 -3.98 -0.46 6.54
N ASN A 145 -5.12 -0.95 7.03
CA ASN A 145 -5.63 -2.33 6.85
C ASN A 145 -7.12 -2.33 6.50
N PHE A 146 -7.66 -3.52 6.20
CA PHE A 146 -9.09 -3.71 5.98
C PHE A 146 -9.96 -3.06 7.07
N ALA A 147 -9.81 -3.42 8.35
CA ALA A 147 -10.65 -2.89 9.43
C ALA A 147 -9.89 -2.68 10.74
N ASP A 148 -10.27 -1.68 11.52
CA ASP A 148 -9.65 -1.43 12.84
C ASP A 148 -9.60 -2.69 13.71
N PHE A 149 -8.51 -2.87 14.47
CA PHE A 149 -8.30 -4.05 15.31
C PHE A 149 -7.63 -3.71 16.64
N LYS A 150 -7.73 -4.65 17.59
CA LYS A 150 -7.17 -4.48 18.95
C LYS A 150 -5.66 -4.73 18.97
N THR A 151 -4.96 -3.93 19.74
CA THR A 151 -3.53 -4.07 20.03
C THR A 151 -3.32 -4.09 21.54
N ALA A 152 -2.11 -4.43 21.98
CA ALA A 152 -1.68 -4.12 23.35
C ALA A 152 -1.84 -2.62 23.64
N GLN A 153 -2.00 -2.28 24.92
CA GLN A 153 -2.18 -0.91 25.38
C GLN A 153 -0.88 -0.11 25.22
N THR A 154 -0.99 1.07 24.61
CA THR A 154 0.09 2.05 24.50
C THR A 154 -0.52 3.43 24.16
N TYR A 155 0.22 4.49 24.42
CA TYR A 155 -0.22 5.87 24.13
C TYR A 155 -0.30 6.16 22.63
N THR A 156 0.35 5.35 21.78
CA THR A 156 0.30 5.50 20.31
C THR A 156 -0.87 4.76 19.66
N ARG A 157 -1.72 4.08 20.44
CA ARG A 157 -2.82 3.24 19.95
C ARG A 157 -4.13 3.60 20.65
N VAL A 158 -4.91 4.47 20.04
CA VAL A 158 -6.18 4.99 20.58
C VAL A 158 -7.27 3.92 20.49
N GLY A 159 -7.35 3.05 21.51
CA GLY A 159 -8.30 1.95 21.56
C GLY A 159 -7.99 0.77 20.62
N GLY A 160 -6.83 0.80 19.95
CA GLY A 160 -6.36 -0.20 18.99
C GLY A 160 -5.54 0.42 17.85
N ASN A 161 -5.33 -0.34 16.79
CA ASN A 161 -4.88 0.18 15.50
C ASN A 161 -6.10 0.70 14.72
N LYS A 162 -6.00 1.95 14.28
CA LYS A 162 -7.06 2.73 13.65
C LYS A 162 -6.79 3.01 12.17
N LYS A 163 -5.85 2.28 11.55
CA LYS A 163 -5.55 2.38 10.12
C LYS A 163 -6.60 1.73 9.21
N GLY A 164 -7.67 1.19 9.80
CA GLY A 164 -8.73 0.51 9.05
C GLY A 164 -9.36 1.43 8.00
N VAL A 165 -9.62 0.87 6.82
CA VAL A 165 -10.54 1.41 5.82
C VAL A 165 -11.98 1.37 6.38
N PHE A 166 -12.27 0.33 7.15
CA PHE A 166 -13.48 0.19 7.94
C PHE A 166 -13.19 0.30 9.43
N THR A 167 -14.19 0.68 10.22
CA THR A 167 -14.14 0.51 11.68
C THR A 167 -14.16 -0.97 12.06
N ARG A 168 -13.91 -1.27 13.34
CA ARG A 168 -13.99 -2.65 13.84
C ARG A 168 -15.41 -3.22 13.71
N GLN A 169 -16.45 -2.39 13.70
CA GLN A 169 -17.84 -2.78 13.48
C GLN A 169 -18.23 -2.77 12.00
N ARG A 170 -17.24 -2.68 11.10
CA ARG A 170 -17.41 -2.71 9.63
C ARG A 170 -18.20 -1.53 9.08
N GLN A 171 -18.25 -0.42 9.82
CA GLN A 171 -18.73 0.84 9.25
C GLN A 171 -17.64 1.43 8.35
N PRO A 172 -17.97 1.90 7.13
CA PRO A 172 -16.99 2.49 6.24
C PRO A 172 -16.52 3.85 6.78
N LYS A 173 -15.21 4.10 6.69
CA LYS A 173 -14.67 5.47 6.70
C LYS A 173 -14.70 6.01 5.27
N SER A 174 -14.43 7.29 5.08
CA SER A 174 -14.35 7.93 3.76
C SER A 174 -13.38 7.21 2.81
N ALA A 175 -12.29 6.63 3.35
CA ALA A 175 -11.33 5.86 2.57
C ALA A 175 -11.93 4.63 1.86
N ALA A 176 -13.02 4.04 2.36
CA ALA A 176 -13.69 2.92 1.72
C ALA A 176 -14.27 3.33 0.36
N HIS A 177 -14.87 4.52 0.29
CA HIS A 177 -15.43 5.06 -0.95
C HIS A 177 -14.32 5.40 -1.96
N LEU A 178 -13.23 6.00 -1.48
CA LEU A 178 -12.07 6.32 -2.31
C LEU A 178 -11.41 5.05 -2.90
N LEU A 179 -11.21 4.01 -2.09
CA LEU A 179 -10.63 2.74 -2.55
C LEU A 179 -11.56 2.00 -3.51
N ARG A 180 -12.88 2.06 -3.28
CA ARG A 180 -13.87 1.52 -4.23
C ARG A 180 -13.72 2.18 -5.61
N GLN A 181 -13.63 3.51 -5.66
CA GLN A 181 -13.39 4.24 -6.91
C GLN A 181 -12.06 3.83 -7.56
N ARG A 182 -10.98 3.75 -6.77
CA ARG A 182 -9.67 3.35 -7.30
C ARG A 182 -9.68 1.95 -7.90
N TYR A 183 -10.18 0.95 -7.18
CA TYR A 183 -10.09 -0.43 -7.63
C TYR A 183 -11.02 -0.75 -8.79
N PHE A 184 -12.20 -0.12 -8.88
CA PHE A 184 -12.98 -0.18 -10.12
C PHE A 184 -12.31 0.59 -11.26
N GLY A 185 -11.69 1.74 -11.00
CA GLY A 185 -10.90 2.46 -11.99
C GLY A 185 -9.79 1.59 -12.59
N LEU A 186 -9.02 0.89 -11.74
CA LEU A 186 -8.00 -0.06 -12.19
C LEU A 186 -8.59 -1.26 -12.94
N ALA A 187 -9.73 -1.81 -12.50
CA ALA A 187 -10.37 -2.93 -13.20
C ALA A 187 -10.88 -2.53 -14.61
N ILE A 188 -11.37 -1.30 -14.79
CA ILE A 188 -11.72 -0.77 -16.11
C ILE A 188 -10.46 -0.67 -16.98
N GLU A 189 -9.40 -0.08 -16.43
CA GLU A 189 -8.17 0.19 -17.16
C GLU A 189 -7.42 -1.08 -17.56
N LEU A 190 -7.29 -2.03 -16.63
CA LEU A 190 -6.45 -3.22 -16.79
C LEU A 190 -7.21 -4.40 -17.38
N ASP A 191 -8.49 -4.54 -17.02
CA ASP A 191 -9.29 -5.74 -17.31
C ASP A 191 -10.56 -5.44 -18.14
N GLN A 192 -10.77 -4.19 -18.57
CA GLN A 192 -11.95 -3.75 -19.34
C GLN A 192 -13.28 -4.13 -18.68
N CYS A 193 -13.31 -4.12 -17.35
CA CYS A 193 -14.51 -4.45 -16.58
C CYS A 193 -15.55 -3.31 -16.63
N GLU A 194 -16.83 -3.66 -16.61
CA GLU A 194 -17.92 -2.70 -16.44
C GLU A 194 -18.02 -2.26 -14.98
N PRO A 195 -17.96 -0.95 -14.66
CA PRO A 195 -18.12 -0.48 -13.30
C PRO A 195 -19.59 -0.48 -12.86
N PRO A 196 -19.87 -0.57 -11.54
CA PRO A 196 -21.22 -0.37 -11.03
C PRO A 196 -21.69 1.07 -11.28
N LEU A 197 -22.97 1.23 -11.62
CA LEU A 197 -23.58 2.54 -11.89
C LEU A 197 -23.43 3.52 -10.71
N GLU A 198 -23.44 2.99 -9.49
CA GLU A 198 -23.38 3.74 -8.24
C GLU A 198 -21.92 4.03 -7.80
N LEU A 199 -20.96 4.07 -8.73
CA LEU A 199 -19.55 4.34 -8.38
C LEU A 199 -19.34 5.75 -7.81
N PHE A 200 -20.08 6.71 -8.37
CA PHE A 200 -20.12 8.10 -7.96
C PHE A 200 -21.53 8.46 -7.50
N ASN A 201 -21.63 9.33 -6.49
CA ASN A 201 -22.91 9.88 -6.11
C ASN A 201 -23.42 10.78 -7.24
N TYR A 202 -24.71 10.68 -7.53
CA TYR A 202 -25.38 11.62 -8.41
C TYR A 202 -25.24 13.05 -7.85
N VAL A 203 -24.74 13.96 -8.68
CA VAL A 203 -24.70 15.40 -8.38
C VAL A 203 -25.73 16.12 -9.24
N ILE A 204 -25.75 15.82 -10.55
CA ILE A 204 -26.61 16.50 -11.53
C ILE A 204 -26.65 15.71 -12.85
N HIS A 205 -27.75 15.87 -13.60
CA HIS A 205 -28.10 15.16 -14.83
C HIS A 205 -27.02 15.09 -15.93
N TRP A 206 -25.99 15.94 -15.94
CA TRP A 206 -24.94 15.84 -16.97
C TRP A 206 -23.92 14.72 -16.70
N GLN A 207 -23.82 14.23 -15.46
CA GLN A 207 -22.95 13.08 -15.13
C GLN A 207 -23.46 11.76 -15.70
N GLU A 208 -24.76 11.69 -16.01
CA GLU A 208 -25.39 10.54 -16.67
C GLU A 208 -25.23 10.60 -18.20
N ARG A 209 -24.60 11.66 -18.74
CA ARG A 209 -24.25 11.73 -20.15
C ARG A 209 -22.92 10.99 -20.36
N PRO A 210 -22.78 10.18 -21.42
CA PRO A 210 -21.51 9.52 -21.71
C PRO A 210 -20.42 10.58 -21.90
N GLN A 211 -19.46 10.66 -20.97
CA GLN A 211 -18.33 11.58 -21.06
C GLN A 211 -17.01 10.79 -21.02
N PHE A 212 -16.37 10.74 -22.19
CA PHE A 212 -14.92 10.62 -22.41
C PHE A 212 -14.19 9.43 -21.76
N ILE A 213 -13.94 8.41 -22.60
CA ILE A 213 -12.79 7.50 -22.47
C ILE A 213 -11.54 8.39 -22.41
N ARG A 214 -10.89 8.50 -21.24
CA ARG A 214 -9.55 9.12 -21.15
C ARG A 214 -8.55 8.15 -21.76
N ASN A 215 -7.91 8.55 -22.87
CA ASN A 215 -6.78 7.83 -23.42
C ASN A 215 -5.55 8.05 -22.54
N TYR A 216 -4.78 6.99 -22.37
CA TYR A 216 -3.57 6.95 -21.54
C TYR A 216 -2.37 7.71 -22.14
N ASP A 217 -2.53 8.27 -23.34
CA ASP A 217 -1.47 8.96 -24.09
C ASP A 217 -1.29 10.44 -23.70
N ASP A 218 -2.06 10.95 -22.72
CA ASP A 218 -2.01 12.36 -22.26
C ASP A 218 -1.22 12.58 -20.95
N LEU A 219 -0.33 11.65 -20.55
CA LEU A 219 0.59 11.77 -19.41
C LEU A 219 2.05 11.54 -19.82
#